data_AF-A0A959RF70-F1
#
_entry.id   AF-A0A959RF70-F1
#
_cell.length_a   1.000
_cell.length_b   1.000
_cell.length_c   1.000
_cell.angle_alpha   90.00
_cell.angle_beta   90.00
_cell.angle_gamma   90.00
#
_symmetry.space_group_name_H-M   'P 1'
#
loop_
_entity.id
_entity.type
_entity.pdbx_description
1 polymer ?
#
loop_
_entity_poly.entity_id
_entity_poly.type
_entity_poly.pdbx_seq_one_letter_code
_entity_poly.pdbx_strand_id
1 'polypeptide(L)'
;MSASPNLIIYGDNINPNSNPDFGNAISTAGDVNGDGFADIIIGNQYYGPSGKGAVYGYYGSSSGLSNTASWVLIGNSNEGIGTSVSTAGDVNGDGYSDIIIGSNNYSNGQVSEGAVYVFHGSASGLSKNADWFIESDLDYASIGLDVSSAGDVNGDGYSDVVFSAYNSTLKEGAIYLYHGSYS
;
A
#
# COMPACT_ATOMS: atom_id res chain seq x y z
N MET A 1 -23.82 12.65 10.09
CA MET A 1 -23.29 12.51 8.71
C MET A 1 -24.46 12.58 7.74
N SER A 2 -24.25 13.10 6.52
CA SER A 2 -25.26 13.04 5.45
C SER A 2 -25.56 11.58 5.08
N ALA A 3 -26.78 11.28 4.64
CA ALA A 3 -27.16 9.94 4.16
C ALA A 3 -26.65 9.67 2.72
N SER A 4 -26.29 10.72 1.98
CA SER A 4 -25.72 10.60 0.64
C SER A 4 -24.22 10.93 0.66
N PRO A 5 -23.39 10.13 -0.02
CA PRO A 5 -21.97 10.39 -0.13
C PRO A 5 -21.70 11.67 -0.94
N ASN A 6 -20.64 12.40 -0.58
CA ASN A 6 -20.17 13.56 -1.35
C ASN A 6 -19.43 13.13 -2.64
N LEU A 7 -18.89 11.91 -2.65
CA LEU A 7 -18.11 11.35 -3.76
C LEU A 7 -18.35 9.84 -3.83
N ILE A 8 -18.46 9.31 -5.03
CA ILE A 8 -18.45 7.87 -5.29
C ILE A 8 -17.40 7.61 -6.37
N ILE A 9 -16.40 6.80 -6.04
CA ILE A 9 -15.36 6.34 -6.97
C ILE A 9 -15.71 4.90 -7.33
N TYR A 10 -15.89 4.65 -8.62
CA TYR A 10 -16.00 3.30 -9.16
C TYR A 10 -14.63 2.88 -9.69
N GLY A 11 -14.31 1.60 -9.55
CA GLY A 11 -13.08 1.04 -10.12
C GLY A 11 -12.94 1.33 -11.61
N ASP A 12 -11.70 1.33 -12.08
CA ASP A 12 -11.28 1.83 -13.39
C ASP A 12 -12.24 1.50 -14.55
N ASN A 13 -12.79 2.55 -15.19
CA ASN A 13 -13.62 2.49 -16.40
C ASN A 13 -12.85 1.99 -17.65
N ILE A 14 -11.54 1.77 -17.55
CA ILE A 14 -10.70 1.35 -18.68
C ILE A 14 -10.94 -0.13 -19.06
N ASN A 15 -11.47 -0.98 -18.16
CA ASN A 15 -11.87 -2.34 -18.54
C ASN A 15 -12.92 -2.98 -17.60
N PRO A 16 -14.23 -2.92 -17.96
CA PRO A 16 -15.35 -3.35 -17.11
C PRO A 16 -15.40 -4.86 -16.79
N ASN A 17 -14.50 -5.68 -17.36
CA ASN A 17 -14.43 -7.13 -17.13
C ASN A 17 -13.21 -7.57 -16.30
N SER A 18 -12.47 -6.64 -15.69
CA SER A 18 -11.14 -6.91 -15.10
C SER A 18 -10.98 -6.53 -13.63
N ASN A 19 -12.08 -6.22 -12.94
CA ASN A 19 -11.99 -5.50 -11.68
C ASN A 19 -12.94 -6.01 -10.58
N PRO A 20 -12.83 -7.28 -10.13
CA PRO A 20 -13.72 -7.80 -9.10
C PRO A 20 -13.49 -7.14 -7.71
N ASP A 21 -12.32 -6.55 -7.46
CA ASP A 21 -11.85 -6.25 -6.10
C ASP A 21 -11.37 -4.81 -5.88
N PHE A 22 -11.73 -3.85 -6.75
CA PHE A 22 -11.42 -2.44 -6.47
C PHE A 22 -12.00 -2.02 -5.12
N GLY A 23 -11.14 -1.53 -4.23
CA GLY A 23 -11.53 -1.17 -2.87
C GLY A 23 -11.49 -2.34 -1.89
N ASN A 24 -10.80 -3.44 -2.19
CA ASN A 24 -10.57 -4.52 -1.22
C ASN A 24 -9.79 -4.03 0.02
N ALA A 25 -8.94 -3.03 -0.16
CA ALA A 25 -8.20 -2.36 0.90
C ALA A 25 -8.24 -0.84 0.68
N ILE A 26 -8.45 -0.07 1.75
CA ILE A 26 -8.56 1.40 1.70
C ILE A 26 -7.90 1.98 2.95
N SER A 27 -7.09 3.02 2.78
CA SER A 27 -6.55 3.81 3.89
C SER A 27 -6.38 5.27 3.48
N THR A 28 -6.25 6.18 4.46
CA THR A 28 -5.55 7.44 4.19
C THR A 28 -4.09 7.14 3.82
N ALA A 29 -3.52 7.98 2.98
CA ALA A 29 -2.09 7.96 2.66
C ALA A 29 -1.31 9.07 3.41
N GLY A 30 -1.98 9.91 4.20
CA GLY A 30 -1.41 11.17 4.68
C GLY A 30 -1.35 12.20 3.55
N ASP A 31 -0.45 13.18 3.63
CA ASP A 31 -0.19 14.18 2.58
C ASP A 31 1.08 13.78 1.82
N VAL A 32 0.94 12.95 0.78
CA VAL A 32 2.08 12.34 0.07
C VAL A 32 2.67 13.28 -0.98
N ASN A 33 1.95 14.34 -1.36
CA ASN A 33 2.41 15.35 -2.31
C ASN A 33 2.77 16.71 -1.64
N GLY A 34 2.51 16.85 -0.34
CA GLY A 34 2.83 18.03 0.47
C GLY A 34 2.00 19.26 0.12
N ASP A 35 0.77 19.07 -0.35
CA ASP A 35 -0.11 20.18 -0.73
C ASP A 35 -0.99 20.70 0.42
N GLY A 36 -0.87 20.10 1.60
CA GLY A 36 -1.60 20.43 2.82
C GLY A 36 -2.95 19.73 2.94
N PHE A 37 -3.30 18.84 2.01
CA PHE A 37 -4.53 18.06 2.05
C PHE A 37 -4.21 16.57 2.18
N ALA A 38 -5.02 15.85 2.97
CA ALA A 38 -4.86 14.42 3.10
C ALA A 38 -5.32 13.68 1.84
N ASP A 39 -4.54 12.67 1.47
CA ASP A 39 -4.71 11.78 0.34
C ASP A 39 -5.25 10.42 0.78
N ILE A 40 -5.69 9.62 -0.19
CA ILE A 40 -6.12 8.24 0.03
C ILE A 40 -5.45 7.28 -0.92
N ILE A 41 -5.33 6.04 -0.47
CA ILE A 41 -4.84 4.90 -1.24
C ILE A 41 -5.86 3.77 -1.23
N ILE A 42 -5.98 3.12 -2.39
CA ILE A 42 -6.97 2.07 -2.64
C ILE A 42 -6.27 0.88 -3.29
N GLY A 43 -6.41 -0.29 -2.69
CA GLY A 43 -5.97 -1.57 -3.22
C GLY A 43 -6.97 -2.22 -4.16
N ASN A 44 -6.45 -3.08 -5.03
CA ASN A 44 -7.21 -3.90 -5.96
C ASN A 44 -6.42 -5.17 -6.29
N GLN A 45 -6.40 -6.11 -5.35
CA GLN A 45 -5.55 -7.30 -5.42
C GLN A 45 -5.71 -8.16 -6.67
N TYR A 46 -6.89 -8.17 -7.32
CA TYR A 46 -7.16 -9.02 -8.48
C TYR A 46 -7.29 -8.24 -9.79
N TYR A 47 -6.66 -7.07 -9.87
CA TYR A 47 -6.60 -6.31 -11.12
C TYR A 47 -5.89 -7.08 -12.24
N GLY A 48 -6.48 -7.06 -13.43
CA GLY A 48 -5.89 -7.58 -14.66
C GLY A 48 -5.87 -9.11 -14.76
N PRO A 49 -5.36 -9.65 -15.90
CA PRO A 49 -5.30 -11.08 -16.11
C PRO A 49 -4.48 -11.76 -15.01
N SER A 50 -5.03 -12.85 -14.47
CA SER A 50 -4.35 -13.71 -13.50
C SER A 50 -4.03 -13.05 -12.14
N GLY A 51 -4.67 -11.93 -11.80
CA GLY A 51 -4.63 -11.34 -10.47
C GLY A 51 -3.31 -10.62 -10.19
N LYS A 52 -2.93 -9.69 -11.07
CA LYS A 52 -1.67 -8.95 -10.89
C LYS A 52 -1.70 -8.06 -9.66
N GLY A 53 -2.86 -7.45 -9.45
CA GLY A 53 -3.03 -6.44 -8.44
C GLY A 53 -2.75 -5.03 -8.97
N ALA A 54 -3.35 -4.05 -8.31
CA ALA A 54 -3.10 -2.64 -8.53
C ALA A 54 -3.34 -1.84 -7.25
N VAL A 55 -2.69 -0.68 -7.17
CA VAL A 55 -2.91 0.32 -6.13
C VAL A 55 -3.10 1.68 -6.78
N TYR A 56 -4.05 2.44 -6.26
CA TYR A 56 -4.45 3.75 -6.76
C TYR A 56 -4.27 4.79 -5.66
N GLY A 57 -3.54 5.86 -5.95
CA GLY A 57 -3.41 7.04 -5.11
C GLY A 57 -4.31 8.15 -5.62
N TYR A 58 -5.16 8.69 -4.76
CA TYR A 58 -6.00 9.85 -5.05
C TYR A 58 -5.57 11.00 -4.15
N TYR A 59 -5.02 12.05 -4.78
CA TYR A 59 -4.55 13.20 -4.02
C TYR A 59 -5.69 14.15 -3.70
N GLY A 60 -5.72 14.59 -2.44
CA GLY A 60 -6.59 15.61 -1.93
C GLY A 60 -6.32 16.95 -2.57
N SER A 61 -7.20 17.91 -2.31
CA SER A 61 -7.02 19.30 -2.69
C SER A 61 -8.03 20.17 -1.95
N SER A 62 -7.96 21.48 -2.15
CA SER A 62 -9.00 22.41 -1.69
C SER A 62 -10.40 22.11 -2.24
N SER A 63 -10.50 21.32 -3.31
CA SER A 63 -11.77 20.87 -3.90
C SER A 63 -12.15 19.44 -3.50
N GLY A 64 -11.36 18.79 -2.64
CA GLY A 64 -11.49 17.38 -2.31
C GLY A 64 -10.80 16.47 -3.33
N LEU A 65 -11.19 15.19 -3.34
CA LEU A 65 -10.64 14.17 -4.23
C LEU A 65 -11.27 14.25 -5.63
N SER A 66 -10.47 13.94 -6.66
CA SER A 66 -10.93 13.71 -8.03
C SER A 66 -11.49 12.29 -8.20
N ASN A 67 -12.31 12.07 -9.23
CA ASN A 67 -12.72 10.72 -9.66
C ASN A 67 -11.61 9.97 -10.44
N THR A 68 -10.52 10.65 -10.76
CA THR A 68 -9.36 10.06 -11.44
C THR A 68 -8.21 9.92 -10.46
N ALA A 69 -7.59 8.74 -10.43
CA ALA A 69 -6.40 8.51 -9.62
C ALA A 69 -5.24 9.40 -10.10
N SER A 70 -4.54 10.02 -9.15
CA SER A 70 -3.33 10.81 -9.39
C SER A 70 -2.12 9.91 -9.64
N TRP A 71 -2.11 8.73 -9.02
CA TRP A 71 -1.05 7.74 -9.13
C TRP A 71 -1.64 6.34 -9.27
N VAL A 72 -1.00 5.51 -10.09
CA VAL A 72 -1.41 4.12 -10.32
C VAL A 72 -0.17 3.24 -10.41
N LEU A 73 -0.15 2.21 -9.56
CA LEU A 73 0.81 1.11 -9.59
C LEU A 73 0.09 -0.17 -9.99
N ILE A 74 0.65 -0.91 -10.94
CA ILE A 74 0.11 -2.18 -11.42
C ILE A 74 1.20 -3.23 -11.21
N GLY A 75 0.81 -4.37 -10.63
CA GLY A 75 1.72 -5.48 -10.41
C GLY A 75 2.28 -6.03 -11.72
N ASN A 76 3.45 -6.66 -11.65
CA ASN A 76 4.11 -7.19 -12.84
C ASN A 76 3.63 -8.61 -13.17
N SER A 77 3.39 -9.40 -12.13
CA SER A 77 3.04 -10.82 -12.15
C SER A 77 1.80 -11.09 -11.31
N ASN A 78 1.41 -12.34 -11.10
CA ASN A 78 0.23 -12.75 -10.29
C ASN A 78 0.51 -12.63 -8.78
N GLU A 79 1.05 -11.50 -8.36
CA GLU A 79 1.53 -11.24 -7.01
C GLU A 79 0.43 -10.67 -6.11
N GLY A 80 -0.60 -10.07 -6.71
CA GLY A 80 -1.71 -9.47 -5.98
C GLY A 80 -1.31 -8.21 -5.24
N ILE A 81 -0.48 -7.36 -5.85
CA ILE A 81 -0.11 -6.09 -5.20
C ILE A 81 -1.36 -5.27 -4.85
N GLY A 82 -1.39 -4.73 -3.63
CA GLY A 82 -2.58 -4.06 -3.11
C GLY A 82 -3.56 -4.96 -2.37
N THR A 83 -3.15 -6.18 -1.96
CA THR A 83 -3.88 -6.99 -0.98
C THR A 83 -4.17 -6.19 0.29
N SER A 84 -3.18 -5.43 0.75
CA SER A 84 -3.30 -4.51 1.89
C SER A 84 -2.57 -3.20 1.57
N VAL A 85 -3.09 -2.09 2.09
CA VAL A 85 -2.51 -0.75 1.91
C VAL A 85 -2.69 0.05 3.19
N SER A 86 -1.71 0.87 3.55
CA SER A 86 -1.81 1.83 4.66
C SER A 86 -0.90 3.04 4.44
N THR A 87 -1.15 4.13 5.14
CA THR A 87 -0.08 5.14 5.33
C THR A 87 1.04 4.49 6.12
N ALA A 88 2.28 4.84 5.80
CA ALA A 88 3.44 4.47 6.60
C ALA A 88 3.79 5.55 7.65
N GLY A 89 3.17 6.73 7.56
CA GLY A 89 3.65 7.95 8.22
C GLY A 89 4.80 8.57 7.42
N ASP A 90 5.62 9.41 8.04
CA ASP A 90 6.86 9.92 7.45
C ASP A 90 8.02 9.04 7.95
N VAL A 91 8.36 7.99 7.18
CA VAL A 91 9.34 6.97 7.61
C VAL A 91 10.77 7.39 7.33
N ASN A 92 10.97 8.35 6.43
CA ASN A 92 12.28 8.85 6.02
C ASN A 92 12.61 10.25 6.59
N GLY A 93 11.63 10.92 7.21
CA GLY A 93 11.74 12.22 7.86
C GLY A 93 11.88 13.39 6.88
N ASP A 94 11.34 13.27 5.67
CA ASP A 94 11.42 14.31 4.64
C ASP A 94 10.26 15.31 4.68
N GLY A 95 9.28 15.09 5.58
CA GLY A 95 8.12 15.94 5.77
C GLY A 95 6.94 15.63 4.87
N TYR A 96 7.04 14.59 4.03
CA TYR A 96 5.94 14.04 3.24
C TYR A 96 5.42 12.77 3.90
N SER A 97 4.14 12.46 3.71
CA SER A 97 3.65 11.15 4.13
C SER A 97 4.05 10.08 3.12
N ASP A 98 4.37 8.91 3.65
CA ASP A 98 4.75 7.71 2.89
C ASP A 98 3.63 6.67 2.96
N ILE A 99 3.74 5.65 2.12
CA ILE A 99 2.76 4.55 2.07
C ILE A 99 3.43 3.19 2.14
N ILE A 100 2.68 2.22 2.66
CA ILE A 100 3.06 0.81 2.70
C ILE A 100 2.02 -0.04 1.96
N ILE A 101 2.49 -0.98 1.16
CA ILE A 101 1.67 -1.86 0.31
C ILE A 101 2.08 -3.32 0.53
N GLY A 102 1.10 -4.19 0.72
CA GLY A 102 1.29 -5.64 0.78
C GLY A 102 0.95 -6.35 -0.53
N SER A 103 1.64 -7.46 -0.78
CA SER A 103 1.46 -8.34 -1.94
C SER A 103 1.64 -9.79 -1.50
N ASN A 104 0.61 -10.35 -0.86
CA ASN A 104 0.72 -11.61 -0.14
C ASN A 104 0.90 -12.85 -1.05
N ASN A 105 0.61 -12.75 -2.35
CA ASN A 105 0.79 -13.85 -3.31
C ASN A 105 2.11 -13.75 -4.08
N TYR A 106 2.93 -12.73 -3.80
CA TYR A 106 4.24 -12.56 -4.41
C TYR A 106 5.10 -13.82 -4.26
N SER A 107 5.85 -14.15 -5.32
CA SER A 107 6.69 -15.35 -5.42
C SER A 107 7.94 -15.05 -6.25
N ASN A 108 9.13 -15.29 -5.69
CA ASN A 108 10.43 -15.04 -6.31
C ASN A 108 11.45 -16.13 -5.92
N GLY A 109 11.11 -17.38 -6.24
CA GLY A 109 11.91 -18.55 -5.86
C GLY A 109 11.21 -19.43 -4.83
N GLN A 110 10.36 -18.81 -4.01
CA GLN A 110 9.50 -19.46 -3.02
C GLN A 110 8.04 -19.20 -3.37
N VAL A 111 7.19 -20.19 -3.12
CA VAL A 111 5.77 -20.11 -3.48
C VAL A 111 5.04 -19.25 -2.45
N SER A 112 4.40 -18.17 -2.89
CA SER A 112 3.57 -17.31 -2.04
C SER A 112 4.29 -16.84 -0.76
N GLU A 113 5.55 -16.49 -0.89
CA GLU A 113 6.38 -15.95 0.18
C GLU A 113 5.91 -14.56 0.63
N GLY A 114 5.22 -13.85 -0.27
CA GLY A 114 4.69 -12.51 -0.05
C GLY A 114 5.76 -11.43 -0.14
N ALA A 115 5.29 -10.20 -0.29
CA ALA A 115 6.15 -9.03 -0.32
C ALA A 115 5.48 -7.82 0.34
N VAL A 116 6.33 -6.90 0.82
CA VAL A 116 5.94 -5.60 1.36
C VAL A 116 6.79 -4.53 0.71
N TYR A 117 6.16 -3.41 0.37
CA TYR A 117 6.77 -2.28 -0.32
C TYR A 117 6.48 -1.00 0.46
N VAL A 118 7.46 -0.11 0.58
CA VAL A 118 7.28 1.27 1.04
C VAL A 118 7.64 2.21 -0.10
N PHE A 119 6.81 3.24 -0.27
CA PHE A 119 7.00 4.30 -1.25
C PHE A 119 7.00 5.63 -0.52
N HIS A 120 8.04 6.41 -0.73
CA HIS A 120 8.15 7.73 -0.14
C HIS A 120 7.28 8.75 -0.87
N GLY A 121 6.68 9.64 -0.09
CA GLY A 121 6.09 10.87 -0.60
C GLY A 121 7.15 11.82 -1.15
N SER A 122 6.71 12.83 -1.89
CA SER A 122 7.59 13.91 -2.34
C SER A 122 6.78 15.09 -2.85
N ALA A 123 7.41 16.22 -3.15
CA ALA A 123 6.76 17.33 -3.85
C ALA A 123 6.14 16.94 -5.22
N SER A 124 6.56 15.83 -5.82
CA SER A 124 5.98 15.28 -7.05
C SER A 124 4.95 14.17 -6.80
N GLY A 125 4.66 13.87 -5.53
CA GLY A 125 3.92 12.71 -5.07
C GLY A 125 4.75 11.42 -5.15
N LEU A 126 4.04 10.29 -5.20
CA LEU A 126 4.60 8.95 -5.20
C LEU A 126 5.31 8.59 -6.52
N SER A 127 6.46 7.94 -6.40
CA SER A 127 7.17 7.25 -7.49
C SER A 127 6.51 5.90 -7.82
N LYS A 128 6.85 5.30 -8.97
CA LYS A 128 6.47 3.90 -9.29
C LYS A 128 7.50 2.86 -8.81
N ASN A 129 8.67 3.31 -8.38
CA ASN A 129 9.68 2.45 -7.77
C ASN A 129 9.52 2.54 -6.27
N ALA A 130 9.49 1.39 -5.59
CA ALA A 130 9.53 1.35 -4.14
C ALA A 130 10.90 1.81 -3.64
N ASP A 131 10.90 2.58 -2.57
CA ASP A 131 12.11 3.04 -1.89
C ASP A 131 12.65 1.97 -0.94
N TRP A 132 11.75 1.14 -0.40
CA TRP A 132 12.09 -0.04 0.38
C TRP A 132 11.20 -1.22 0.01
N PHE A 133 11.79 -2.41 -0.01
CA PHE A 133 11.15 -3.66 -0.41
C PHE A 133 11.70 -4.82 0.41
N ILE A 134 10.82 -5.75 0.77
CA ILE A 134 11.20 -7.02 1.38
C ILE A 134 10.32 -8.17 0.90
N GLU A 135 10.94 -9.32 0.74
CA GLU A 135 10.34 -10.65 0.58
C GLU A 135 10.79 -11.55 1.73
N SER A 136 10.11 -12.66 1.98
CA SER A 136 10.36 -13.47 3.18
C SER A 136 11.36 -14.61 3.00
N ASP A 137 11.69 -14.99 1.76
CA ASP A 137 12.51 -16.16 1.42
C ASP A 137 11.94 -17.49 1.96
N LEU A 138 10.65 -17.52 2.31
CA LEU A 138 9.98 -18.66 2.95
C LEU A 138 8.71 -19.06 2.21
N ASP A 139 8.63 -20.34 1.81
CA ASP A 139 7.43 -20.90 1.18
C ASP A 139 6.19 -20.68 2.05
N TYR A 140 5.15 -20.15 1.40
CA TYR A 140 3.83 -19.87 1.95
C TYR A 140 3.82 -18.90 3.11
N ALA A 141 4.86 -18.08 3.31
CA ALA A 141 4.87 -17.15 4.42
C ALA A 141 3.92 -15.96 4.23
N SER A 142 3.55 -15.62 3.00
CA SER A 142 2.51 -14.64 2.68
C SER A 142 2.64 -13.34 3.48
N ILE A 143 3.85 -12.78 3.57
CA ILE A 143 4.02 -11.47 4.22
C ILE A 143 3.22 -10.40 3.47
N GLY A 144 2.78 -9.37 4.19
CA GLY A 144 1.96 -8.31 3.60
C GLY A 144 0.47 -8.68 3.42
N LEU A 145 -0.01 -9.73 4.11
CA LEU A 145 -1.45 -9.96 4.29
C LEU A 145 -2.15 -8.76 4.93
N ASP A 146 -1.50 -8.14 5.91
CA ASP A 146 -1.90 -6.88 6.53
C ASP A 146 -0.66 -6.02 6.75
N VAL A 147 -0.81 -4.70 6.58
CA VAL A 147 0.25 -3.70 6.72
C VAL A 147 -0.29 -2.48 7.45
N SER A 148 0.56 -1.80 8.23
CA SER A 148 0.17 -0.58 8.93
C SER A 148 1.37 0.30 9.26
N SER A 149 1.14 1.60 9.44
CA SER A 149 2.05 2.42 10.24
C SER A 149 1.97 1.96 11.69
N ALA A 150 3.13 1.89 12.34
CA ALA A 150 3.22 1.72 13.79
C ALA A 150 3.33 3.07 14.52
N GLY A 151 3.45 4.18 13.78
CA GLY A 151 3.92 5.46 14.32
C GLY A 151 5.38 5.37 14.75
N ASP A 152 5.88 6.39 15.44
CA ASP A 152 7.22 6.36 16.04
C ASP A 152 7.18 5.54 17.35
N VAL A 153 7.43 4.24 17.29
CA VAL A 153 7.33 3.36 18.47
C VAL A 153 8.59 3.36 19.30
N ASN A 154 9.71 3.82 18.75
CA ASN A 154 11.00 3.83 19.43
C ASN A 154 11.42 5.24 19.93
N GLY A 155 10.70 6.29 19.53
CA GLY A 155 10.93 7.68 19.90
C GLY A 155 12.07 8.37 19.15
N ASP A 156 12.43 7.91 17.95
CA ASP A 156 13.56 8.46 17.17
C ASP A 156 13.17 9.59 16.21
N GLY A 157 11.88 9.90 16.11
CA GLY A 157 11.32 10.96 15.29
C GLY A 157 10.93 10.52 13.88
N TYR A 158 11.07 9.23 13.54
CA TYR A 158 10.63 8.66 12.27
C TYR A 158 9.41 7.75 12.50
N SER A 159 8.51 7.69 11.52
CA SER A 159 7.42 6.72 11.59
C SER A 159 7.95 5.32 11.30
N ASP A 160 7.44 4.33 12.03
CA ASP A 160 7.77 2.92 11.86
C ASP A 160 6.63 2.18 11.14
N VAL A 161 6.92 1.00 10.61
CA VAL A 161 5.93 0.17 9.91
C VAL A 161 5.85 -1.24 10.48
N VAL A 162 4.65 -1.80 10.43
CA VAL A 162 4.38 -3.18 10.82
C VAL A 162 3.64 -3.95 9.74
N PHE A 163 3.88 -5.25 9.67
CA PHE A 163 3.13 -6.13 8.80
C PHE A 163 3.05 -7.55 9.33
N SER A 164 1.98 -8.25 8.95
CA SER A 164 1.77 -9.64 9.30
C SER A 164 2.43 -10.60 8.33
N ALA A 165 2.75 -11.79 8.84
CA ALA A 165 3.19 -12.94 8.08
C ALA A 165 2.54 -14.21 8.62
N TYR A 166 2.44 -15.21 7.77
CA TYR A 166 2.26 -16.60 8.18
C TYR A 166 3.64 -17.24 8.32
N ASN A 167 3.93 -17.90 9.45
CA ASN A 167 5.11 -18.73 9.58
C ASN A 167 4.74 -20.17 9.24
N SER A 168 5.07 -20.62 8.03
CA SER A 168 4.71 -21.96 7.55
C SER A 168 5.39 -23.10 8.32
N THR A 169 6.57 -22.84 8.90
CA THR A 169 7.33 -23.83 9.68
C THR A 169 6.71 -24.05 11.05
N LEU A 170 6.30 -22.96 11.72
CA LEU A 170 5.70 -23.02 13.05
C LEU A 170 4.17 -23.17 13.01
N LYS A 171 3.55 -22.94 11.84
CA LYS A 171 2.09 -22.82 11.65
C LYS A 171 1.47 -21.76 12.56
N GLU A 172 2.21 -20.68 12.79
CA GLU A 172 1.81 -19.55 13.63
C GLU A 172 1.85 -18.26 12.82
N GLY A 173 1.11 -17.23 13.24
CA GLY A 173 1.28 -15.88 12.69
C GLY A 173 2.54 -15.22 13.27
N ALA A 174 3.17 -14.35 12.48
CA ALA A 174 4.22 -13.46 12.95
C ALA A 174 3.86 -12.01 12.60
N ILE A 175 4.36 -11.07 13.40
CA ILE A 175 4.30 -9.63 13.14
C ILE A 175 5.73 -9.14 13.04
N TYR A 176 6.02 -8.41 11.98
CA TYR A 176 7.29 -7.75 11.76
C TYR A 176 7.12 -6.26 12.00
N LEU A 177 8.09 -5.66 12.68
CA LEU A 177 8.21 -4.21 12.91
C LEU A 177 9.54 -3.77 12.29
N TYR A 178 9.50 -2.74 11.48
CA TYR A 178 10.68 -2.08 10.91
C TYR A 178 10.66 -0.62 11.33
N HIS A 179 11.78 -0.15 11.88
CA HIS A 179 11.90 1.26 12.24
C HIS A 179 12.17 2.12 11.01
N GLY A 180 11.56 3.31 10.99
CA GLY A 180 11.92 4.37 10.08
C GLY A 180 13.34 4.88 10.33
N SER A 181 13.91 5.54 9.35
CA SER A 181 15.20 6.23 9.49
C SER A 181 15.48 7.10 8.27
N TYR A 182 16.37 8.07 8.43
CA TYR A 182 16.94 8.79 7.30
C TYR A 182 17.87 7.86 6.49
N SER A 183 17.67 7.77 5.17
CA SER A 183 18.55 7.05 4.24
C SER A 183 19.54 7.96 3.55
#